data_AF-A0A3P8JCV7-F1
#
_entry.id   AF-A0A3P8JCV7-F1
#
_cell.length_a   1.000
_cell.length_b   1.000
_cell.length_c   1.000
_cell.angle_alpha   90.00
_cell.angle_beta   90.00
_cell.angle_gamma   90.00
#
_symmetry.space_group_name_H-M   'P 1'
#
loop_
_entity.id
_entity.type
_entity.pdbx_description
1 polymer ?
#
loop_
_entity_poly.entity_id
_entity_poly.type
_entity_poly.pdbx_seq_one_letter_code
_entity_poly.pdbx_strand_id
1 'polypeptide(L)'
;MHSTVLPQTKKGWQATLDLRFQSIGDRTVLTSSRHVGPLTVQRPFYPEQETCHLYLLHPPGGIVGGDELTITAALDGGSHALMTMPGASKFYRSSGAQAHLHQRFTVAPQAILEWLPQDAIFFPRRAG
;
A
#
# COMPACT_ATOMS: atom_id res chain seq x y z
N MET A 1 -20.06 -43.48 1.62
CA MET A 1 -18.93 -42.68 1.12
C MET A 1 -19.46 -41.29 0.80
N HIS A 2 -19.39 -40.35 1.74
CA HIS A 2 -19.73 -38.95 1.49
C HIS A 2 -18.44 -38.14 1.56
N SER A 3 -17.92 -37.74 0.39
CA SER A 3 -16.78 -36.84 0.30
C SER A 3 -17.17 -35.46 0.80
N THR A 4 -16.59 -35.05 1.92
CA THR A 4 -16.59 -33.65 2.37
C THR A 4 -15.79 -32.82 1.37
N VAL A 5 -16.49 -32.06 0.53
CA VAL A 5 -15.85 -31.00 -0.25
C VAL A 5 -15.50 -29.88 0.73
N LEU A 6 -14.22 -29.72 1.05
CA LEU A 6 -13.74 -28.53 1.77
C LEU A 6 -14.04 -27.30 0.89
N PRO A 7 -14.63 -26.23 1.44
CA PRO A 7 -14.95 -25.05 0.65
C PRO A 7 -13.66 -24.46 0.08
N GLN A 8 -13.64 -24.22 -1.24
CA GLN A 8 -12.54 -23.49 -1.89
C GLN A 8 -12.40 -22.13 -1.20
N THR A 9 -11.28 -21.92 -0.51
CA THR A 9 -10.89 -20.61 0.01
C THR A 9 -10.79 -19.65 -1.18
N LYS A 10 -11.71 -18.69 -1.28
CA LYS A 10 -11.57 -17.57 -2.24
C LYS A 10 -10.19 -16.95 -2.01
N LYS A 11 -9.31 -16.98 -3.03
CA LYS A 11 -8.08 -16.18 -3.02
C LYS A 11 -8.50 -14.71 -2.97
N GLY A 12 -8.01 -13.98 -1.97
CA GLY A 12 -8.15 -12.53 -1.93
C GLY A 12 -7.24 -11.87 -2.96
N TRP A 13 -7.23 -10.54 -2.97
CA TRP A 13 -6.40 -9.74 -3.87
C TRP A 13 -4.92 -9.99 -3.60
N GLN A 14 -4.18 -10.24 -4.67
CA GLN A 14 -2.72 -10.19 -4.66
C GLN A 14 -2.29 -8.91 -5.35
N ALA A 15 -1.69 -7.99 -4.60
CA ALA A 15 -1.25 -6.73 -5.16
C ALA A 15 0.18 -6.38 -4.74
N THR A 16 0.95 -5.87 -5.69
CA THR A 16 2.28 -5.32 -5.42
C THR A 16 2.36 -3.91 -5.94
N LEU A 17 3.11 -3.06 -5.24
CA LEU A 17 3.43 -1.71 -5.66
C LEU A 17 4.91 -1.46 -5.37
N ASP A 18 5.69 -1.23 -6.42
CA ASP A 18 7.12 -0.97 -6.35
C ASP A 18 7.43 0.44 -6.86
N LEU A 19 7.94 1.28 -5.97
CA LEU A 19 8.18 2.71 -6.20
C LEU A 19 9.67 3.05 -6.12
N ARG A 20 10.12 3.97 -6.99
CA ARG A 20 11.47 4.55 -6.94
C ARG A 20 11.43 6.05 -7.03
N PHE A 21 12.14 6.71 -6.12
CA PHE A 21 12.25 8.14 -6.02
C PHE A 21 13.69 8.58 -6.20
N GLN A 22 13.89 9.67 -6.94
CA GLN A 22 15.20 10.27 -7.17
C GLN A 22 15.13 11.77 -6.99
N SER A 23 16.19 12.36 -6.42
CA SER A 23 16.39 13.80 -6.48
C SER A 23 16.88 14.16 -7.88
N ILE A 24 16.11 14.98 -8.61
CA ILE A 24 16.43 15.46 -9.95
C ILE A 24 16.26 16.99 -9.95
N GLY A 25 17.40 17.69 -10.03
CA GLY A 25 17.44 19.14 -9.89
C GLY A 25 17.20 19.55 -8.45
N ASP A 26 16.18 20.37 -8.24
CA ASP A 26 15.74 20.90 -6.95
C ASP A 26 14.62 20.08 -6.29
N ARG A 27 14.13 19.01 -6.94
CA ARG A 27 12.99 18.24 -6.44
C ARG A 27 13.19 16.75 -6.52
N THR A 28 12.45 16.05 -5.68
CA THR A 28 12.30 14.60 -5.79
C THR A 28 11.28 14.25 -6.85
N VAL A 29 11.50 13.21 -7.64
CA VAL A 29 10.52 12.72 -8.61
C VAL A 29 10.34 11.22 -8.49
N LEU A 30 9.12 10.75 -8.76
CA LEU A 30 8.81 9.33 -8.91
C LEU A 30 9.30 8.85 -10.29
N THR A 31 10.45 8.16 -10.32
CA THR A 31 11.07 7.69 -11.58
C THR A 31 10.58 6.31 -12.00
N SER A 32 10.03 5.52 -11.07
CA SER A 32 9.42 4.24 -11.39
C SER A 32 8.22 3.97 -10.49
N SER A 33 7.14 3.49 -11.10
CA SER A 33 5.94 3.01 -10.41
C SER A 33 5.44 1.76 -11.13
N ARG A 34 5.78 0.60 -10.60
CA ARG A 34 5.32 -0.70 -11.12
C ARG A 34 4.30 -1.27 -10.16
N HIS A 35 3.24 -1.86 -10.69
CA HIS A 35 2.22 -2.48 -9.85
C HIS A 35 1.64 -3.73 -10.49
N VAL A 36 1.10 -4.59 -9.63
CA VAL A 36 0.25 -5.73 -9.99
C VAL A 36 -1.02 -5.63 -9.16
N GLY A 37 -2.16 -5.92 -9.77
CA GLY A 37 -3.44 -5.89 -9.06
C GLY A 37 -3.94 -4.47 -8.79
N PRO A 38 -4.84 -4.30 -7.80
CA PRO A 38 -5.58 -3.05 -7.61
C PRO A 38 -4.79 -1.94 -6.91
N LEU A 39 -3.61 -2.22 -6.36
CA LEU A 39 -2.81 -1.24 -5.63
C LEU A 39 -2.08 -0.32 -6.62
N THR A 40 -2.43 0.96 -6.63
CA THR A 40 -1.89 1.94 -7.58
C THR A 40 -1.52 3.26 -6.88
N VAL A 41 -1.10 4.27 -7.64
CA VAL A 41 -0.78 5.61 -7.13
C VAL A 41 -1.48 6.69 -7.93
N GLN A 42 -1.78 7.81 -7.27
CA GLN A 42 -2.11 9.05 -7.99
C GLN A 42 -0.85 9.63 -8.63
N ARG A 43 -1.03 10.48 -9.65
CA ARG A 43 0.04 11.31 -10.19
C ARG A 43 0.72 12.11 -9.04
N PRO A 44 2.07 12.08 -8.94
CA PRO A 44 2.80 12.89 -7.96
C PRO A 44 2.45 14.38 -8.04
N PHE A 45 2.44 15.03 -6.89
CA PHE A 45 2.17 16.47 -6.76
C PHE A 45 3.09 17.12 -5.72
N TYR A 46 3.21 18.45 -5.75
CA TYR A 46 4.32 19.20 -5.12
C TYR A 46 3.84 20.49 -4.42
N PRO A 47 3.11 20.39 -3.30
CA PRO A 47 2.66 21.57 -2.56
C PRO A 47 3.84 22.34 -1.93
N GLU A 48 4.93 21.64 -1.60
CA GLU A 48 6.17 22.19 -1.02
C GLU A 48 7.28 22.38 -2.06
N GLN A 49 6.95 22.30 -3.36
CA GLN A 49 7.88 22.42 -4.51
C GLN A 49 8.89 21.26 -4.64
N GLU A 50 9.74 21.05 -3.65
CA GLU A 50 10.86 20.08 -3.69
C GLU A 50 10.41 18.65 -3.33
N THR A 51 9.52 18.54 -2.33
CA THR A 51 9.01 17.28 -1.79
C THR A 51 8.04 16.61 -2.75
N CYS A 52 8.25 15.32 -3.04
CA CYS A 52 7.32 14.52 -3.83
C CYS A 52 6.18 13.97 -2.95
N HIS A 53 4.97 14.50 -3.08
CA HIS A 53 3.79 13.96 -2.39
C HIS A 53 3.13 12.88 -3.27
N LEU A 54 2.84 11.73 -2.68
CA LEU A 54 2.28 10.59 -3.38
C LEU A 54 1.16 9.93 -2.59
N TYR A 55 0.01 9.81 -3.24
CA TYR A 55 -1.13 9.06 -2.71
C TYR A 55 -1.13 7.65 -3.27
N LEU A 56 -1.10 6.67 -2.37
CA LEU A 56 -1.28 5.25 -2.68
C LEU A 56 -2.78 4.95 -2.64
N LEU A 57 -3.29 4.29 -3.67
CA LEU A 57 -4.70 4.01 -3.85
C LEU A 57 -4.92 2.50 -3.79
N HIS A 58 -5.85 2.08 -2.94
CA HIS A 58 -6.38 0.72 -2.90
C HIS A 58 -7.89 0.81 -3.15
N PRO A 59 -8.35 0.70 -4.42
CA PRO A 59 -9.75 0.85 -4.81
C PRO A 59 -10.75 -0.07 -4.09
N PRO A 60 -10.41 -1.32 -3.69
CA PRO A 60 -11.29 -2.10 -2.85
C PRO A 60 -11.59 -1.35 -1.55
N GLY A 61 -12.87 -1.23 -1.17
CA GLY A 61 -13.36 -0.48 0.00
C GLY A 61 -12.92 -1.02 1.37
N GLY A 62 -11.87 -1.85 1.38
CA GLY A 62 -11.16 -2.41 2.52
C GLY A 62 -10.33 -3.62 2.11
N ILE A 63 -9.46 -4.04 3.02
CA ILE A 63 -8.67 -5.27 2.92
C ILE A 63 -9.49 -6.38 3.59
N VAL A 64 -9.74 -7.47 2.87
CA VAL A 64 -10.57 -8.60 3.34
C VAL A 64 -9.72 -9.85 3.52
N GLY A 65 -10.24 -10.84 4.27
CA GLY A 65 -9.54 -12.10 4.51
C GLY A 65 -9.08 -12.79 3.22
N GLY A 66 -7.79 -13.11 3.15
CA GLY A 66 -7.14 -13.71 1.98
C GLY A 66 -6.40 -12.72 1.08
N ASP A 67 -6.48 -11.40 1.33
CA ASP A 67 -5.72 -10.39 0.60
C ASP A 67 -4.24 -10.41 1.03
N GLU A 68 -3.35 -10.25 0.06
CA GLU A 68 -1.91 -10.14 0.25
C GLU A 68 -1.39 -8.94 -0.56
N LEU A 69 -1.00 -7.89 0.16
CA LEU A 69 -0.55 -6.63 -0.41
C LEU A 69 0.92 -6.42 -0.07
N THR A 70 1.73 -6.04 -1.05
CA THR A 70 3.14 -5.65 -0.84
C THR A 70 3.38 -4.24 -1.36
N ILE A 71 3.92 -3.38 -0.51
CA ILE A 71 4.37 -2.02 -0.86
C ILE A 71 5.88 -1.96 -0.69
N THR A 72 6.59 -1.58 -1.74
CA THR A 72 8.00 -1.26 -1.67
C THR A 72 8.26 0.16 -2.17
N ALA A 73 9.18 0.86 -1.49
CA ALA A 73 9.69 2.15 -1.95
C ALA A 73 11.20 2.22 -1.74
N ALA A 74 11.91 2.69 -2.76
CA ALA A 74 13.32 3.02 -2.68
C ALA A 74 13.52 4.51 -2.95
N LEU A 75 14.20 5.18 -2.03
CA LEU A 75 14.54 6.60 -2.10
C LEU A 75 16.05 6.70 -2.31
N ASP A 76 16.46 7.27 -3.44
CA ASP A 76 17.87 7.55 -3.72
C ASP A 76 18.35 8.74 -2.87
N GLY A 77 19.68 8.92 -2.78
CA GLY A 77 20.28 9.90 -1.87
C GLY A 77 19.75 11.32 -2.09
N GLY A 78 19.50 12.03 -0.98
CA GLY A 78 18.99 13.40 -1.00
C GLY A 78 17.54 13.56 -1.49
N SER A 79 16.80 12.47 -1.71
CA SER A 79 15.38 12.55 -2.09
C SER A 79 14.47 12.69 -0.88
N HIS A 80 13.36 13.43 -1.03
CA HIS A 80 12.35 13.66 -0.01
C HIS A 80 10.97 13.35 -0.58
N ALA A 81 10.33 12.33 -0.04
CA ALA A 81 8.99 11.91 -0.44
C ALA A 81 8.05 11.82 0.77
N LEU A 82 6.83 12.31 0.58
CA LEU A 82 5.71 12.08 1.47
C LEU A 82 4.75 11.10 0.81
N MET A 83 4.53 9.97 1.47
CA MET A 83 3.66 8.90 1.01
C MET A 83 2.52 8.69 2.01
N THR A 84 1.28 8.71 1.51
CA THR A 84 0.09 8.42 2.32
C THR A 84 -0.97 7.69 1.50
N MET A 85 -2.01 7.19 2.16
CA MET A 85 -3.20 6.62 1.51
C MET A 85 -4.40 7.52 1.84
N PRO A 86 -5.13 8.07 0.85
CA PRO A 86 -6.35 8.82 1.12
C PRO A 86 -7.51 7.86 1.43
N GLY A 87 -8.16 8.05 2.58
CA GLY A 87 -9.31 7.27 3.03
C GLY A 87 -8.95 6.04 3.88
N ALA A 88 -9.84 5.69 4.82
CA ALA A 88 -9.60 4.64 5.81
C ALA A 88 -9.35 3.27 5.18
N SER A 89 -8.22 2.65 5.52
CA SER A 89 -7.99 1.23 5.24
C SER A 89 -8.88 0.40 6.18
N LYS A 90 -10.05 -0.02 5.68
CA LYS A 90 -10.98 -0.85 6.45
C LYS A 90 -10.53 -2.30 6.40
N PHE A 91 -10.12 -2.87 7.53
CA PHE A 91 -9.87 -4.30 7.63
C PHE A 91 -11.17 -4.99 8.02
N TYR A 92 -11.76 -5.76 7.09
CA TYR A 92 -12.95 -6.54 7.40
C TYR A 92 -12.54 -7.87 8.05
N ARG A 93 -13.19 -8.20 9.17
CA ARG A 93 -12.91 -9.43 9.92
C ARG A 93 -13.19 -10.64 9.03
N SER A 94 -12.19 -11.49 8.85
CA SER A 94 -12.32 -12.71 8.06
C SER A 94 -13.04 -13.80 8.85
N SER A 95 -13.81 -14.65 8.16
CA SER A 95 -14.37 -15.88 8.74
C SER A 95 -13.39 -17.06 8.69
N GLY A 96 -12.09 -16.80 8.44
CA GLY A 96 -11.07 -17.82 8.20
C GLY A 96 -9.70 -17.24 7.80
N ALA A 97 -9.50 -16.93 6.51
CA ALA A 97 -8.20 -16.54 5.97
C ALA A 97 -7.71 -15.18 6.51
N GLN A 98 -6.43 -15.08 6.90
CA GLN A 98 -5.82 -13.81 7.31
C GLN A 98 -5.57 -12.91 6.08
N ALA A 99 -5.49 -11.60 6.30
CA ALA A 99 -5.03 -10.65 5.31
C ALA A 99 -3.63 -10.15 5.71
N HIS A 100 -2.76 -9.93 4.73
CA HIS A 100 -1.37 -9.54 4.94
C HIS A 100 -1.05 -8.25 4.18
N LEU A 101 -0.39 -7.32 4.87
CA LEU A 101 0.18 -6.12 4.28
C LEU A 101 1.68 -6.10 4.62
N HIS A 102 2.51 -6.24 3.59
CA HIS A 102 3.96 -6.16 3.67
C HIS A 102 4.44 -4.79 3.19
N GLN A 103 5.29 -4.13 3.98
CA GLN A 103 5.81 -2.81 3.65
C GLN A 103 7.33 -2.82 3.80
N ARG A 104 8.04 -2.43 2.74
CA ARG A 104 9.51 -2.38 2.72
C ARG A 104 9.99 -1.06 2.16
N PHE A 105 10.73 -0.31 2.97
CA PHE A 105 11.28 0.98 2.57
C PHE A 105 12.80 0.94 2.63
N THR A 106 13.45 1.40 1.55
CA THR A 106 14.89 1.60 1.47
C THR A 106 15.15 3.10 1.34
N VAL A 107 15.81 3.68 2.35
CA VAL A 107 16.10 5.12 2.41
C VAL A 107 17.61 5.31 2.36
N ALA A 108 18.11 5.88 1.27
CA ALA A 108 19.53 6.15 1.08
C ALA A 108 20.02 7.32 1.97
N PRO A 109 21.34 7.55 2.10
CA PRO A 109 21.87 8.68 2.86
C PRO A 109 21.24 10.01 2.44
N GLN A 110 20.90 10.84 3.42
CA GLN A 110 20.27 12.16 3.25
C GLN A 110 18.87 12.12 2.59
N ALA A 111 18.31 10.94 2.34
CA ALA A 111 16.94 10.82 1.89
C ALA A 111 15.96 10.85 3.08
N ILE A 112 14.74 11.33 2.83
CA ILE A 112 13.66 11.48 3.80
C ILE A 112 12.41 10.80 3.25
N LEU A 113 11.88 9.85 4.00
CA LEU A 113 10.56 9.27 3.76
C LEU A 113 9.62 9.66 4.90
N GLU A 114 8.58 10.42 4.57
CA GLU A 114 7.43 10.63 5.43
C GLU A 114 6.34 9.63 5.07
N TRP A 115 6.25 8.54 5.84
CA TRP A 115 5.21 7.53 5.66
C TRP A 115 4.10 7.73 6.68
N LEU A 116 2.93 8.17 6.18
CA LEU A 116 1.73 8.41 6.99
C LEU A 116 0.67 7.36 6.62
N PRO A 117 0.77 6.13 7.15
CA PRO A 117 -0.25 5.10 6.93
C PRO A 117 -1.56 5.53 7.61
N GLN A 118 -2.69 5.20 6.98
CA GLN A 118 -4.00 5.39 7.62
C GLN A 118 -4.17 4.47 8.84
N ASP A 119 -4.98 4.91 9.81
CA ASP A 119 -5.47 4.06 10.90
C ASP A 119 -6.16 2.81 10.34
N ALA A 120 -5.75 1.64 10.83
CA ALA A 120 -6.44 0.39 10.56
C ALA A 120 -7.73 0.35 11.40
N ILE A 121 -8.89 0.51 10.75
CA ILE A 121 -10.19 0.34 11.43
C ILE A 121 -10.56 -1.14 11.39
N PHE A 122 -10.53 -1.80 12.54
CA PHE A 122 -10.96 -3.19 12.71
C PHE A 122 -12.45 -3.26 13.08
N PHE A 123 -13.28 -3.89 12.25
CA PHE A 123 -14.72 -4.04 12.54
C PHE A 123 -15.02 -5.32 13.36
N PRO A 124 -15.64 -5.21 14.55
CA PRO A 124 -16.12 -6.37 15.30
C PRO A 124 -17.39 -6.97 14.68
N ARG A 125 -17.64 -8.27 14.93
CA ARG A 125 -18.88 -8.96 14.51
C ARG A 125 -20.06 -8.39 15.30
N ARG A 126 -21.17 -8.04 14.64
CA ARG A 126 -22.47 -7.97 15.35
C ARG A 126 -22.88 -9.41 15.68
N ALA A 127 -22.99 -9.72 16.97
CA ALA A 127 -23.67 -10.94 17.39
C ALA A 127 -25.15 -10.80 16.97
N GLY A 128 -25.55 -11.60 15.98
CA GLY A 128 -26.94 -12.02 15.79
C GLY A 128 -27.15 -13.31 16.56
#